data_AF-D6V1G3-F1
#
_entry.id   AF-D6V1G3-F1
#
_cell.length_a   1.000
_cell.length_b   1.000
_cell.length_c   1.000
_cell.angle_alpha   90.00
_cell.angle_beta   90.00
_cell.angle_gamma   90.00
#
_symmetry.space_group_name_H-M   'P 1'
#
loop_
_entity.id
_entity.type
_entity.pdbx_description
1 polymer ?
#
loop_
_entity_poly.entity_id
_entity_poly.type
_entity_poly.pdbx_seq_one_letter_code
_entity_poly.pdbx_strand_id
1 'polypeptide(L)'
;MKRSRPPDLSPPPSRRRRALDSEERELWETVTKQIKPLRRPPKVEKSESSAQGEEDAVTKEVAGRPSGPAASPKQTTVAPRPKNSPPPLAPFGRRERSHLARGRKEIEARLDLHGMTQARAHRALIAFLSRASEDGLTFVLVITGKGRSGALDSERGVLRRQVPEWLGLPEFRSLVVGFEEASIGHGGAGALYVRLRRAR
;
A
#
# COMPACT_ATOMS: atom_id res chain seq x y z
N MET A 1 39.68 -6.75 -46.11
CA MET A 1 38.56 -5.83 -45.82
C MET A 1 37.31 -6.64 -45.50
N LYS A 2 36.93 -6.78 -44.22
CA LYS A 2 35.67 -7.42 -43.81
C LYS A 2 34.86 -6.39 -43.02
N ARG A 3 33.75 -5.90 -43.59
CA ARG A 3 32.86 -4.94 -42.93
C ARG A 3 31.88 -5.69 -42.04
N SER A 4 32.00 -5.52 -40.72
CA SER A 4 31.03 -5.96 -39.73
C SER A 4 29.73 -5.16 -39.86
N ARG A 5 28.58 -5.84 -39.93
CA ARG A 5 27.25 -5.21 -39.94
C ARG A 5 26.99 -4.53 -38.58
N PRO A 6 26.38 -3.33 -38.56
CA PRO A 6 25.98 -2.71 -37.31
C PRO A 6 24.78 -3.45 -36.68
N PRO A 7 24.64 -3.44 -35.34
CA PRO A 7 23.48 -4.01 -34.67
C PRO A 7 22.23 -3.17 -34.97
N ASP A 8 21.16 -3.83 -35.36
CA ASP A 8 19.84 -3.25 -35.60
C ASP A 8 19.25 -2.75 -34.27
N LEU A 9 19.20 -1.43 -34.11
CA LEU A 9 18.53 -0.74 -33.01
C LEU A 9 17.12 -0.32 -33.44
N SER A 10 16.26 -1.31 -33.65
CA SER A 10 14.83 -1.07 -33.84
C SER A 10 14.15 -0.74 -32.49
N PRO A 11 13.36 0.34 -32.39
CA PRO A 11 12.70 0.75 -31.14
C PRO A 11 11.61 -0.26 -30.72
N PRO A 12 11.35 -0.45 -29.40
CA PRO A 12 10.41 -1.46 -28.95
C PRO A 12 8.97 -1.08 -29.34
N PRO A 13 8.18 -2.01 -29.92
CA PRO A 13 6.80 -1.71 -30.27
C PRO A 13 5.94 -1.50 -29.02
N SER A 14 5.08 -0.48 -29.10
CA SER A 14 4.16 -0.03 -28.05
C SER A 14 3.24 -1.14 -27.52
N ARG A 15 2.94 -1.09 -26.21
CA ARG A 15 1.99 -1.97 -25.50
C ARG A 15 0.58 -1.93 -26.11
N ARG A 16 0.34 -2.79 -27.09
CA ARG A 16 -0.96 -3.46 -27.27
C ARG A 16 -0.75 -4.93 -26.89
N ARG A 17 -1.74 -5.56 -26.26
CA ARG A 17 -1.66 -6.90 -25.68
C ARG A 17 -1.05 -7.91 -26.67
N ARG A 18 0.25 -8.14 -26.56
CA ARG A 18 0.98 -9.14 -27.34
C ARG A 18 0.60 -10.50 -26.76
N ALA A 19 0.05 -11.38 -27.59
CA ALA A 19 -0.12 -12.78 -27.22
C ALA A 19 1.26 -13.44 -27.21
N LEU A 20 1.52 -14.30 -26.21
CA LEU A 20 2.80 -15.03 -26.12
C LEU A 20 2.96 -15.92 -27.35
N ASP A 21 4.12 -15.84 -27.99
CA ASP A 21 4.50 -16.74 -29.08
C ASP A 21 4.74 -18.17 -28.56
N SER A 22 4.83 -19.17 -29.42
CA SER A 22 5.01 -20.58 -29.00
C SER A 22 6.29 -20.78 -28.18
N GLU A 23 7.40 -20.17 -28.61
CA GLU A 23 8.69 -20.24 -27.90
C GLU A 23 8.63 -19.53 -26.54
N GLU A 24 7.92 -18.41 -26.44
CA GLU A 24 7.74 -17.68 -25.18
C GLU A 24 6.86 -18.47 -24.18
N ARG A 25 5.90 -19.26 -24.67
CA ARG A 25 5.06 -20.13 -23.84
C ARG A 25 5.85 -21.29 -23.25
N GLU A 26 6.73 -21.93 -24.01
CA GLU A 26 7.57 -23.02 -23.52
C GLU A 26 8.53 -22.54 -22.42
N LEU A 27 9.09 -21.35 -22.60
CA LEU A 27 9.92 -20.71 -21.57
C LEU A 27 9.09 -20.40 -20.31
N TRP A 28 7.85 -19.92 -20.48
CA TRP A 28 6.94 -19.64 -19.38
C TRP A 28 6.53 -20.91 -18.61
N GLU A 29 6.27 -22.02 -19.30
CA GLU A 29 5.97 -23.31 -18.67
C GLU A 29 7.15 -23.84 -17.85
N THR A 30 8.38 -23.66 -18.36
CA THR A 30 9.60 -24.08 -17.66
C THR A 30 9.79 -23.28 -16.36
N VAL A 31 9.56 -21.97 -16.40
CA VAL A 31 9.68 -21.08 -15.24
C VAL A 31 8.57 -21.33 -14.21
N THR A 32 7.34 -21.56 -14.65
CA THR A 32 6.18 -21.74 -13.75
C THR A 32 6.23 -23.06 -12.98
N LYS A 33 6.86 -24.11 -13.52
CA LYS A 33 7.11 -25.38 -12.81
C LYS A 33 7.96 -25.21 -11.54
N GLN A 34 8.79 -24.17 -11.47
CA GLN A 34 9.67 -23.91 -10.31
C GLN A 34 8.99 -23.16 -9.16
N ILE A 35 7.75 -22.69 -9.35
CA ILE A 35 7.06 -21.84 -8.38
C ILE A 35 5.96 -22.65 -7.68
N LYS A 36 5.93 -22.59 -6.34
CA LYS A 36 4.89 -23.26 -5.53
C LYS A 36 3.57 -22.44 -5.63
N PRO A 37 2.51 -22.98 -6.26
CA PRO A 37 1.27 -22.22 -6.42
C PRO A 37 0.54 -22.05 -5.08
N LEU A 38 0.07 -20.82 -4.82
CA LEU A 38 -0.60 -20.45 -3.56
C LEU A 38 -2.08 -20.90 -3.48
N ARG A 39 -2.69 -21.31 -4.59
CA ARG A 39 -4.07 -21.83 -4.65
C ARG A 39 -4.15 -22.99 -5.63
N ARG A 40 -4.90 -24.04 -5.26
CA ARG A 40 -5.24 -25.14 -6.19
C ARG A 40 -6.19 -24.60 -7.27
N PRO A 41 -5.95 -24.87 -8.56
CA PRO A 41 -6.92 -24.55 -9.60
C PRO A 41 -8.15 -25.45 -9.45
N PRO A 42 -9.36 -24.93 -9.76
CA PRO A 42 -10.59 -25.71 -9.71
C PRO A 42 -10.53 -26.84 -10.75
N LYS A 43 -10.89 -28.05 -10.32
CA LYS A 43 -11.04 -29.23 -11.17
C LYS A 43 -12.22 -28.98 -12.11
N VAL A 44 -11.97 -28.85 -13.40
CA VAL A 44 -13.02 -28.83 -14.42
C VAL A 44 -13.39 -30.29 -14.67
N GLU A 45 -14.48 -30.74 -14.05
CA GLU A 45 -15.10 -32.01 -14.37
C GLU A 45 -15.78 -31.89 -15.73
N LYS A 46 -15.34 -32.75 -16.65
CA LYS A 46 -15.87 -32.87 -18.00
C LYS A 46 -17.24 -33.56 -17.90
N SER A 47 -18.30 -32.79 -18.04
CA SER A 47 -19.66 -33.28 -18.18
C SER A 47 -19.89 -33.75 -19.62
N GLU A 48 -20.02 -35.07 -19.80
CA GLU A 48 -20.71 -35.67 -20.94
C GLU A 48 -21.91 -36.46 -20.41
N SER A 49 -23.00 -36.34 -21.17
CA SER A 49 -24.41 -36.55 -20.82
C SER A 49 -24.85 -38.02 -20.80
N SER A 50 -25.81 -38.37 -19.93
CA SER A 50 -26.96 -39.23 -20.29
C SER A 50 -28.08 -39.14 -19.25
N ALA A 51 -29.31 -39.27 -19.74
CA ALA A 51 -30.58 -38.87 -19.15
C ALA A 51 -31.20 -39.84 -18.12
N GLN A 52 -32.27 -39.34 -17.47
CA GLN A 52 -33.55 -39.98 -17.05
C GLN A 52 -33.90 -40.01 -15.55
N GLY A 53 -35.18 -39.66 -15.30
CA GLY A 53 -35.98 -39.91 -14.09
C GLY A 53 -35.99 -38.73 -13.10
N GLU A 54 -37.05 -37.92 -12.98
CA GLU A 54 -38.22 -38.16 -12.11
C GLU A 54 -37.81 -38.23 -10.61
N GLU A 55 -38.38 -37.58 -9.61
CA GLU A 55 -39.54 -36.72 -9.41
C GLU A 55 -39.37 -36.18 -7.96
N ASP A 56 -39.97 -35.03 -7.69
CA ASP A 56 -40.55 -34.62 -6.41
C ASP A 56 -39.74 -34.22 -5.15
N ALA A 57 -40.38 -33.23 -4.50
CA ALA A 57 -40.45 -32.96 -3.06
C ALA A 57 -39.35 -32.13 -2.34
N VAL A 58 -39.61 -30.82 -2.30
CA VAL A 58 -40.02 -30.06 -1.09
C VAL A 58 -39.05 -29.93 0.10
N THR A 59 -38.77 -28.65 0.38
CA THR A 59 -38.40 -27.97 1.63
C THR A 59 -38.60 -28.73 2.95
N LYS A 60 -37.63 -28.58 3.87
CA LYS A 60 -37.99 -28.44 5.29
C LYS A 60 -37.13 -27.45 6.05
N GLU A 61 -37.89 -26.69 6.81
CA GLU A 61 -37.65 -25.49 7.58
C GLU A 61 -37.29 -25.84 9.04
N VAL A 62 -36.48 -24.97 9.66
CA VAL A 62 -36.45 -24.51 11.08
C VAL A 62 -36.55 -25.54 12.23
N ALA A 63 -35.61 -25.44 13.17
CA ALA A 63 -35.87 -25.05 14.58
C ALA A 63 -34.76 -25.56 15.50
N GLY A 64 -34.29 -24.71 16.41
CA GLY A 64 -33.54 -25.18 17.58
C GLY A 64 -32.59 -24.17 18.20
N ARG A 65 -33.14 -23.10 18.79
CA ARG A 65 -32.49 -22.40 19.91
C ARG A 65 -33.11 -22.96 21.19
N PRO A 66 -32.34 -23.14 22.27
CA PRO A 66 -32.43 -22.15 23.34
C PRO A 66 -31.11 -21.85 24.08
N SER A 67 -30.92 -20.55 24.32
CA SER A 67 -30.61 -19.89 25.60
C SER A 67 -29.78 -20.61 26.69
N GLY A 68 -28.64 -20.01 27.04
CA GLY A 68 -27.92 -20.22 28.31
C GLY A 68 -26.70 -19.28 28.43
N PRO A 69 -26.29 -18.83 29.64
CA PRO A 69 -26.18 -17.40 29.93
C PRO A 69 -24.76 -16.79 29.99
N ALA A 70 -24.72 -15.49 29.69
CA ALA A 70 -23.88 -14.43 30.24
C ALA A 70 -22.51 -14.81 30.85
N ALA A 71 -21.47 -14.75 30.02
CA ALA A 71 -20.10 -14.58 30.50
C ALA A 71 -19.75 -13.09 30.58
N SER A 72 -19.59 -12.59 31.81
CA SER A 72 -19.10 -11.23 32.08
C SER A 72 -17.70 -11.02 31.47
N PRO A 73 -17.42 -9.91 30.77
CA PRO A 73 -16.08 -9.60 30.35
C PRO A 73 -15.26 -9.14 31.56
N LYS A 74 -14.22 -9.90 31.91
CA LYS A 74 -13.21 -9.52 32.90
C LYS A 74 -12.55 -8.23 32.44
N GLN A 75 -12.89 -7.13 33.10
CA GLN A 75 -12.23 -5.84 32.95
C GLN A 75 -10.78 -6.00 33.40
N THR A 76 -9.86 -5.94 32.44
CA THR A 76 -8.43 -5.84 32.75
C THR A 76 -8.16 -4.40 33.15
N THR A 77 -7.85 -4.18 34.42
CA THR A 77 -7.45 -2.87 34.95
C THR A 77 -6.12 -2.46 34.33
N VAL A 78 -6.17 -1.58 33.33
CA VAL A 78 -4.95 -0.99 32.75
C VAL A 78 -4.48 0.11 33.71
N ALA A 79 -3.29 -0.08 34.28
CA ALA A 79 -2.60 0.88 35.12
C ALA A 79 -2.52 2.28 34.44
N PRO A 80 -2.60 3.39 35.21
CA PRO A 80 -2.59 4.73 34.65
C PRO A 80 -1.22 5.03 34.03
N ARG A 81 -1.17 5.14 32.70
CA ARG A 81 0.03 5.59 31.98
C ARG A 81 0.33 7.05 32.32
N PRO A 82 1.62 7.43 32.47
CA PRO A 82 2.01 8.80 32.77
C PRO A 82 1.58 9.76 31.65
N LYS A 83 1.06 10.93 32.06
CA LYS A 83 0.33 11.92 31.25
C LYS A 83 1.13 12.67 30.18
N ASN A 84 2.38 12.27 29.88
CA ASN A 84 3.27 13.02 28.99
C ASN A 84 3.68 12.25 27.72
N SER A 85 3.07 11.10 27.43
CA SER A 85 3.31 10.46 26.13
C SER A 85 2.55 11.22 25.03
N PRO A 86 3.22 11.70 23.97
CA PRO A 86 2.54 12.37 22.88
C PRO A 86 1.48 11.44 22.29
N PRO A 87 0.27 11.94 21.96
CA PRO A 87 -0.87 11.12 21.57
C PRO A 87 -0.52 10.21 20.39
N PRO A 88 -1.04 8.96 20.33
CA PRO A 88 -0.82 8.06 19.20
C PRO A 88 -1.10 8.79 17.90
N LEU A 89 -0.19 8.66 16.92
CA LEU A 89 -0.42 9.19 15.58
C LEU A 89 -1.72 8.58 15.08
N ALA A 90 -2.76 9.42 15.00
CA ALA A 90 -4.07 8.94 14.62
C ALA A 90 -4.04 8.75 13.09
N PRO A 91 -4.28 7.53 12.58
CA PRO A 91 -4.51 7.35 11.15
C PRO A 91 -5.68 8.24 10.74
N PHE A 92 -5.60 8.86 9.56
CA PHE A 92 -6.66 9.76 9.14
C PHE A 92 -7.97 8.98 9.01
N GLY A 93 -9.09 9.63 9.35
CA GLY A 93 -10.39 9.06 9.05
C GLY A 93 -10.52 8.82 7.55
N ARG A 94 -11.17 7.71 7.14
CA ARG A 94 -11.44 7.38 5.72
C ARG A 94 -11.98 8.56 4.91
N ARG A 95 -12.79 9.42 5.53
CA ARG A 95 -13.35 10.65 4.95
C ARG A 95 -12.28 11.69 4.62
N GLU A 96 -11.33 11.94 5.51
CA GLU A 96 -10.27 12.93 5.29
C GLU A 96 -9.35 12.52 4.15
N ARG A 97 -8.91 11.25 4.15
CA ARG A 97 -8.14 10.68 3.02
C ARG A 97 -8.89 10.82 1.70
N SER A 98 -10.20 10.55 1.72
CA SER A 98 -11.09 10.72 0.57
C SER A 98 -11.24 12.17 0.10
N HIS A 99 -11.19 13.14 0.99
CA HIS A 99 -11.25 14.55 0.65
C HIS A 99 -9.94 15.04 0.04
N LEU A 100 -8.80 14.66 0.62
CA LEU A 100 -7.47 14.94 0.05
C LEU A 100 -7.30 14.30 -1.33
N ALA A 101 -7.72 13.03 -1.48
CA ALA A 101 -7.65 12.32 -2.75
C ALA A 101 -8.50 12.95 -3.86
N ARG A 102 -9.62 13.60 -3.50
CA ARG A 102 -10.53 14.28 -4.43
C ARG A 102 -10.25 15.78 -4.57
N GLY A 103 -9.21 16.31 -3.90
CA GLY A 103 -8.90 17.73 -3.90
C GLY A 103 -9.91 18.62 -3.15
N ARG A 104 -10.80 18.02 -2.33
CA ARG A 104 -11.73 18.79 -1.47
C ARG A 104 -11.03 19.41 -0.26
N LYS A 105 -9.90 18.83 0.15
CA LYS A 105 -8.94 19.44 1.06
C LYS A 105 -7.68 19.72 0.25
N GLU A 106 -7.16 20.92 0.39
CA GLU A 106 -5.98 21.35 -0.36
C GLU A 106 -4.71 20.72 0.22
N ILE A 107 -3.74 20.45 -0.66
CA ILE A 107 -2.39 20.04 -0.30
C ILE A 107 -1.54 21.28 -0.49
N GLU A 108 -1.13 21.89 0.62
CA GLU A 108 -0.58 23.24 0.63
C GLU A 108 0.91 23.25 0.24
N ALA A 109 1.63 22.19 0.58
CA ALA A 109 3.04 22.05 0.24
C ALA A 109 3.41 20.60 -0.09
N ARG A 110 4.50 20.45 -0.86
CA ARG A 110 5.05 19.16 -1.28
C ARG A 110 6.54 19.09 -1.02
N LEU A 111 6.99 17.97 -0.46
CA LEU A 111 8.41 17.66 -0.31
C LEU A 111 8.73 16.41 -1.11
N ASP A 112 9.78 16.50 -1.91
CA ASP A 112 10.29 15.34 -2.63
C ASP A 112 11.61 14.85 -2.02
N LEU A 113 11.58 13.60 -1.58
CA LEU A 113 12.71 12.90 -0.98
C LEU A 113 13.27 11.82 -1.91
N HIS A 114 12.67 11.60 -3.09
CA HIS A 114 13.13 10.52 -3.97
C HIS A 114 14.60 10.71 -4.34
N GLY A 115 15.34 9.61 -4.38
CA GLY A 115 16.77 9.62 -4.73
C GLY A 115 17.69 10.26 -3.68
N MET A 116 17.16 10.79 -2.57
CA MET A 116 17.99 11.25 -1.47
C MET A 116 18.54 10.07 -0.66
N THR A 117 19.73 10.25 -0.08
CA THR A 117 20.23 9.35 0.96
C THR A 117 19.38 9.51 2.22
N GLN A 118 19.38 8.48 3.06
CA GLN A 118 18.63 8.48 4.32
C GLN A 118 18.94 9.72 5.18
N ALA A 119 20.22 10.02 5.39
CA ALA A 119 20.65 11.17 6.20
C ALA A 119 20.19 12.52 5.60
N ARG A 120 20.27 12.68 4.27
CA ARG A 120 19.82 13.90 3.60
C ARG A 120 18.30 14.05 3.67
N ALA A 121 17.58 12.96 3.42
CA ALA A 121 16.12 12.94 3.47
C ALA A 121 15.59 13.28 4.87
N HIS A 122 16.23 12.75 5.92
CA HIS A 122 15.87 13.04 7.30
C HIS A 122 15.98 14.54 7.64
N ARG A 123 17.12 15.15 7.31
CA ARG A 123 17.35 16.60 7.52
C ARG A 123 16.40 17.47 6.70
N ALA A 124 16.14 17.08 5.45
CA ALA A 124 15.18 17.78 4.60
C ALA A 124 13.76 17.68 5.16
N LEU A 125 13.36 16.50 5.64
CA LEU A 125 12.04 16.26 6.20
C LEU A 125 11.79 17.10 7.46
N ILE A 126 12.72 17.11 8.41
CA ILE A 126 12.54 17.89 9.64
C ILE A 126 12.46 19.39 9.35
N ALA A 127 13.37 19.91 8.51
CA ALA A 127 13.36 21.33 8.13
C ALA A 127 12.07 21.73 7.41
N PHE A 128 11.58 20.88 6.50
CA PHE A 128 10.34 21.12 5.79
C PHE A 128 9.12 21.14 6.73
N LEU A 129 9.00 20.15 7.62
CA LEU A 129 7.85 20.05 8.53
C LEU A 129 7.84 21.16 9.58
N SER A 130 9.02 21.56 10.07
CA SER A 130 9.15 22.71 10.98
C SER A 130 8.65 23.98 10.31
N ARG A 131 9.19 24.30 9.12
CA ARG A 131 8.78 25.49 8.37
C ARG A 131 7.29 25.47 8.01
N ALA A 132 6.78 24.33 7.54
CA ALA A 132 5.36 24.19 7.21
C ALA A 132 4.45 24.35 8.44
N SER A 133 4.89 23.93 9.62
CA SER A 133 4.16 24.13 10.87
C SER A 133 4.15 25.60 11.31
N GLU A 134 5.28 26.29 11.16
CA GLU A 134 5.43 27.73 11.41
C GLU A 134 4.58 28.57 10.44
N ASP A 135 4.54 28.19 9.17
CA ASP A 135 3.68 28.79 8.14
C ASP A 135 2.19 28.48 8.37
N GLY A 136 1.85 27.65 9.36
CA GLY A 136 0.47 27.31 9.74
C GLY A 136 -0.24 26.36 8.79
N LEU A 137 0.52 25.63 7.95
CA LEU A 137 -0.04 24.69 6.98
C LEU A 137 -0.67 23.49 7.70
N THR A 138 -1.74 22.94 7.14
CA THR A 138 -2.47 21.82 7.76
C THR A 138 -2.15 20.49 7.08
N PHE A 139 -2.15 20.45 5.74
CA PHE A 139 -1.89 19.23 4.97
C PHE A 139 -0.75 19.40 3.98
N VAL A 140 0.23 18.51 4.11
CA VAL A 140 1.39 18.46 3.21
C VAL A 140 1.56 17.06 2.61
N LEU A 141 2.22 16.99 1.47
CA LEU A 141 2.52 15.74 0.78
C LEU A 141 4.02 15.48 0.79
N VAL A 142 4.42 14.30 1.26
CA VAL A 142 5.83 13.86 1.27
C VAL A 142 5.98 12.72 0.27
N ILE A 143 6.81 12.92 -0.75
CA ILE A 143 7.08 11.94 -1.81
C ILE A 143 8.39 11.23 -1.46
N THR A 144 8.33 9.93 -1.20
CA THR A 144 9.50 9.10 -0.86
C THR A 144 10.01 8.28 -2.05
N GLY A 145 9.15 8.10 -3.06
CA GLY A 145 9.36 7.22 -4.18
C GLY A 145 8.81 5.80 -3.91
N LYS A 146 8.37 5.12 -4.97
CA LYS A 146 7.71 3.81 -4.83
C LYS A 146 8.66 2.69 -4.41
N GLY A 147 9.95 2.81 -4.73
CA GLY A 147 10.91 1.70 -4.68
C GLY A 147 10.53 0.63 -5.69
N ARG A 148 11.44 0.22 -6.58
CA ARG A 148 11.13 -0.88 -7.51
C ARG A 148 11.23 -2.21 -6.76
N SER A 149 10.10 -2.88 -6.55
CA SER A 149 10.05 -4.28 -6.10
C SER A 149 10.60 -5.17 -7.22
N GLY A 150 11.88 -5.53 -7.18
CA GLY A 150 12.43 -6.48 -8.15
C GLY A 150 13.94 -6.42 -8.40
N ALA A 151 14.64 -5.37 -7.98
CA ALA A 151 16.11 -5.36 -8.00
C ALA A 151 16.64 -5.83 -6.64
N LEU A 152 17.63 -6.73 -6.66
CA LEU A 152 18.33 -7.30 -5.50
C LEU A 152 19.04 -6.26 -4.60
N ASP A 153 18.90 -4.98 -4.89
CA ASP A 153 19.54 -3.89 -4.17
C ASP A 153 18.69 -3.50 -2.95
N SER A 154 19.15 -3.90 -1.77
CA SER A 154 18.55 -3.63 -0.45
C SER A 154 18.29 -2.14 -0.17
N GLU A 155 18.90 -1.24 -0.96
CA GLU A 155 18.80 0.21 -0.84
C GLU A 155 17.56 0.82 -1.51
N ARG A 156 16.87 0.11 -2.43
CA ARG A 156 15.72 0.68 -3.13
C ARG A 156 14.47 0.65 -2.26
N GLY A 157 13.86 1.82 -2.07
CA GLY A 157 12.67 1.98 -1.22
C GLY A 157 12.95 2.07 0.28
N VAL A 158 14.20 2.34 0.68
CA VAL A 158 14.56 2.58 2.09
C VAL A 158 13.72 3.73 2.67
N LEU A 159 13.61 4.85 1.97
CA LEU A 159 12.85 6.02 2.46
C LEU A 159 11.36 5.71 2.66
N ARG A 160 10.75 4.89 1.79
CA ARG A 160 9.36 4.45 1.95
C ARG A 160 9.13 3.71 3.27
N ARG A 161 10.13 2.95 3.73
CA ARG A 161 10.09 2.23 5.02
C ARG A 161 10.46 3.14 6.19
N GLN A 162 11.46 4.00 6.01
CA GLN A 162 12.06 4.80 7.08
C GLN A 162 11.23 6.03 7.44
N VAL A 163 10.60 6.70 6.47
CA VAL A 163 9.83 7.92 6.74
C VAL A 163 8.65 7.67 7.71
N PRO A 164 7.83 6.62 7.57
CA PRO A 164 6.81 6.28 8.56
C PRO A 164 7.39 6.11 9.98
N GLU A 165 8.53 5.45 10.11
CA GLU A 165 9.21 5.25 11.40
C GLU A 165 9.69 6.58 11.98
N TRP A 166 10.27 7.46 11.16
CA TRP A 166 10.70 8.80 11.59
C TRP A 166 9.55 9.66 12.07
N LEU A 167 8.42 9.66 11.35
CA LEU A 167 7.23 10.41 11.76
C LEU A 167 6.72 9.97 13.15
N GLY A 168 7.05 8.75 13.59
CA GLY A 168 6.81 8.22 14.93
C GLY A 168 7.73 8.76 16.03
N LEU A 169 8.90 9.28 15.69
CA LEU A 169 9.91 9.76 16.64
C LEU A 169 9.48 11.07 17.33
N PRO A 170 9.96 11.35 18.56
CA PRO A 170 9.55 12.52 19.34
C PRO A 170 9.74 13.86 18.63
N GLU A 171 10.83 14.02 17.87
CA GLU A 171 11.15 15.23 17.12
C GLU A 171 10.07 15.57 16.07
N PHE A 172 9.61 14.58 15.31
CA PHE A 172 8.55 14.76 14.30
C PHE A 172 7.17 14.84 14.93
N ARG A 173 6.93 14.10 16.01
CA ARG A 173 5.62 14.03 16.67
C ARG A 173 5.20 15.32 17.35
N SER A 174 6.15 16.21 17.63
CA SER A 174 5.86 17.57 18.09
C SER A 174 5.20 18.44 16.99
N LEU A 175 5.46 18.11 15.72
CA LEU A 175 5.00 18.82 14.52
C LEU A 175 3.87 18.09 13.79
N VAL A 176 3.76 16.78 13.93
CA VAL A 176 2.86 15.92 13.13
C VAL A 176 1.76 15.33 13.99
N VAL A 177 0.52 15.45 13.53
CA VAL A 177 -0.67 14.86 14.16
C VAL A 177 -0.91 13.42 13.69
N GLY A 178 -0.67 13.16 12.41
CA GLY A 178 -0.87 11.86 11.78
C GLY A 178 -0.42 11.85 10.33
N PHE A 179 -0.32 10.66 9.75
CA PHE A 179 0.02 10.47 8.34
C PHE A 179 -0.74 9.27 7.74
N GLU A 180 -0.92 9.27 6.41
CA GLU A 180 -1.52 8.17 5.65
C GLU A 180 -0.90 8.05 4.27
N GLU A 181 -1.07 6.89 3.64
CA GLU A 181 -0.70 6.69 2.24
C GLU A 181 -1.51 7.59 1.30
N ALA A 182 -0.82 8.25 0.37
CA ALA A 182 -1.43 9.09 -0.63
C ALA A 182 -2.35 8.30 -1.59
N SER A 183 -3.18 9.02 -2.35
CA SER A 183 -3.95 8.41 -3.44
C SER A 183 -3.05 8.13 -4.64
N ILE A 184 -3.50 7.26 -5.55
CA ILE A 184 -2.75 6.89 -6.76
C ILE A 184 -2.35 8.13 -7.57
N GLY A 185 -3.24 9.12 -7.69
CA GLY A 185 -2.98 10.37 -8.41
C GLY A 185 -1.89 11.25 -7.79
N HIS A 186 -1.63 11.12 -6.48
CA HIS A 186 -0.61 11.89 -5.76
C HIS A 186 0.63 11.06 -5.39
N GLY A 187 0.79 9.86 -5.97
CA GLY A 187 1.98 9.01 -5.79
C GLY A 187 1.71 7.64 -5.16
N GLY A 188 0.51 7.41 -4.61
CA GLY A 188 0.11 6.14 -3.99
C GLY A 188 1.09 5.70 -2.92
N ALA A 189 1.50 4.43 -2.97
CA ALA A 189 2.43 3.82 -2.03
C ALA A 189 3.82 4.49 -1.93
N GLY A 190 4.16 5.39 -2.85
CA GLY A 190 5.41 6.16 -2.83
C GLY A 190 5.29 7.56 -2.22
N ALA A 191 4.12 7.94 -1.70
CA ALA A 191 3.90 9.24 -1.09
C ALA A 191 2.96 9.15 0.12
N LEU A 192 3.11 10.11 1.03
CA LEU A 192 2.37 10.19 2.29
C LEU A 192 1.71 11.55 2.42
N TYR A 193 0.43 11.56 2.74
CA TYR A 193 -0.21 12.74 3.30
C TYR A 193 0.20 12.87 4.75
N VAL A 194 0.62 14.06 5.16
CA VAL A 194 1.01 14.36 6.53
C VAL A 194 0.14 15.52 7.03
N ARG A 195 -0.47 15.33 8.18
CA ARG A 195 -1.25 16.37 8.87
C ARG A 195 -0.35 17.01 9.91
N LEU A 196 -0.15 18.31 9.77
CA LEU A 196 0.66 19.09 10.68
C LEU A 196 -0.16 19.56 11.88
N ARG A 197 0.55 19.80 12.98
CA ARG A 197 0.05 20.52 14.13
C ARG A 197 0.23 22.00 13.85
N ARG A 198 -0.86 22.75 13.98
CA ARG A 198 -0.84 24.20 13.79
C ARG A 198 -0.02 24.82 14.93
N ALA A 199 1.02 25.59 14.58
CA ALA A 199 1.71 26.44 15.55
C ALA A 199 0.70 27.44 16.12
N ARG A 200 0.71 27.60 17.44
CA ARG A 200 -0.26 28.42 18.17
C ARG A 200 0.27 29.82 18.38
#